data_AF-A0A1B1ZS35-F1
#
_entry.id   AF-A0A1B1ZS35-F1
#
_cell.length_a   1.000
_cell.length_b   1.000
_cell.length_c   1.000
_cell.angle_alpha   90.00
_cell.angle_beta   90.00
_cell.angle_gamma   90.00
#
_symmetry.space_group_name_H-M   'P 1'
#
loop_
_entity.id
_entity.type
_entity.pdbx_description
1 polymer ?
#
loop_
_entity_poly.entity_id
_entity_poly.type
_entity_poly.pdbx_seq_one_letter_code
_entity_poly.pdbx_strand_id
1 'polypeptide(L)'
;MAAGEENEFQPEAPDMASALQLDTDEALTGPSDSDPLDSGYVPPDRPYGVEDNAVTPAGEREGESLDERLAKELPDEPLATDPGRSGRLVSATDSPAGDPATDVEAVEVGIDGGAASAEEAAVHDADVAVEPVLDETPTGDPEVSAQLAEDADHADEAAADAERDARS
;
A
#
# COMPACT_ATOMS: atom_id res chain seq x y z
N MET A 1 55.82 7.87 -31.42
CA MET A 1 55.77 7.10 -30.17
C MET A 1 55.03 7.99 -29.19
N ALA A 2 53.71 7.78 -29.05
CA ALA A 2 52.89 8.52 -28.09
C ALA A 2 53.12 7.89 -26.70
N ALA A 3 53.42 8.73 -25.72
CA ALA A 3 53.62 8.32 -24.34
C ALA A 3 52.30 7.79 -23.77
N GLY A 4 52.37 6.66 -23.06
CA GLY A 4 51.23 6.09 -22.37
C GLY A 4 50.75 7.05 -21.30
N GLU A 5 49.44 7.29 -21.28
CA GLU A 5 48.74 7.89 -20.16
C GLU A 5 48.85 6.90 -18.98
N GLU A 6 49.76 7.20 -18.06
CA GLU A 6 49.87 6.49 -16.79
C GLU A 6 48.55 6.72 -16.03
N ASN A 7 47.85 5.63 -15.74
CA ASN A 7 46.52 5.61 -15.13
C ASN A 7 46.56 6.23 -13.71
N GLU A 8 46.13 7.50 -13.61
CA GLU A 8 46.04 8.32 -12.38
C GLU A 8 44.79 7.97 -11.54
N PHE A 9 44.44 6.69 -11.42
CA PHE A 9 43.47 6.23 -10.42
C PHE A 9 44.22 5.83 -9.15
N GLN A 10 44.79 6.80 -8.43
CA GLN A 10 45.13 6.54 -7.05
C GLN A 10 43.81 6.44 -6.27
N PRO A 11 43.55 5.35 -5.51
CA PRO A 11 42.39 5.32 -4.65
C PRO A 11 42.58 6.43 -3.62
N GLU A 12 41.66 7.40 -3.62
CA GLU A 12 41.52 8.40 -2.57
C GLU A 12 41.55 7.69 -1.21
N ALA A 13 42.30 8.24 -0.25
CA ALA A 13 42.28 7.69 1.09
C ALA A 13 40.83 7.67 1.60
N PRO A 14 40.35 6.57 2.20
CA PRO A 14 38.98 6.49 2.66
C PRO A 14 38.70 7.66 3.61
N ASP A 15 37.59 8.34 3.38
CA ASP A 15 37.13 9.43 4.24
C ASP A 15 37.01 8.90 5.67
N MET A 16 37.65 9.56 6.63
CA MET A 16 37.59 9.17 8.04
C MET A 16 36.14 9.13 8.55
N ALA A 17 35.25 9.96 7.99
CA ALA A 17 33.82 9.92 8.33
C ALA A 17 33.15 8.60 7.91
N SER A 18 33.61 7.98 6.81
CA SER A 18 33.10 6.67 6.36
C SER A 18 33.57 5.50 7.22
N ALA A 19 34.61 5.70 8.04
CA ALA A 19 35.09 4.72 9.00
C ALA A 19 34.42 4.85 10.38
N LEU A 20 33.67 5.93 10.62
CA LEU A 20 32.87 6.08 11.82
C LEU A 20 31.62 5.21 11.69
N GLN A 21 31.37 4.39 12.71
CA GLN A 21 30.11 3.68 12.83
C GLN A 21 29.00 4.66 13.18
N LEU A 22 27.85 4.50 12.53
CA LEU A 22 26.64 5.26 12.84
C LEU A 22 25.94 4.63 14.04
N ASP A 23 25.33 5.48 14.86
CA ASP A 23 24.56 5.07 16.03
C ASP A 23 23.23 4.41 15.59
N THR A 24 22.51 3.68 16.46
CA THR A 24 21.23 3.05 16.08
C THR A 24 20.17 4.07 15.66
N ASP A 25 20.18 5.27 16.26
CA ASP A 25 19.28 6.36 15.90
C ASP A 25 19.58 6.93 14.50
N GLU A 26 20.84 6.85 14.05
CA GLU A 26 21.28 7.35 12.74
C GLU A 26 21.14 6.27 11.65
N ALA A 27 21.41 5.01 11.98
CA ALA A 27 21.30 3.87 11.08
C ALA A 27 19.90 3.24 11.04
N LEU A 28 19.00 3.61 11.95
CA LEU A 28 17.64 3.05 12.10
C LEU A 28 17.63 1.52 12.26
N THR A 29 18.67 0.96 12.86
CA THR A 29 18.87 -0.50 12.97
C THR A 29 18.42 -1.10 14.29
N GLY A 30 17.92 -0.29 15.24
CA GLY A 30 17.50 -0.79 16.54
C GLY A 30 16.90 0.27 17.47
N PRO A 31 16.62 -0.08 18.73
CA PRO A 31 16.18 0.86 19.75
C PRO A 31 17.19 1.98 19.97
N SER A 32 16.68 3.15 20.37
CA SER A 32 17.48 4.28 20.83
C SER A 32 18.38 3.88 22.00
N ASP A 33 19.55 4.52 22.12
CA ASP A 33 20.52 4.28 23.20
C ASP A 33 21.08 2.85 23.26
N SER A 34 21.08 2.10 22.16
CA SER A 34 21.69 0.77 22.05
C SER A 34 22.87 0.78 21.09
N ASP A 35 23.99 0.14 21.43
CA ASP A 35 25.10 -0.05 20.48
C ASP A 35 24.68 -1.08 19.41
N PRO A 36 24.77 -0.77 18.10
CA PRO A 36 24.48 -1.75 17.05
C PRO A 36 25.38 -2.99 17.11
N LEU A 37 26.54 -2.93 17.79
CA LEU A 37 27.43 -4.08 18.03
C LEU A 37 27.06 -4.91 19.26
N ASP A 38 26.23 -4.38 20.17
CA ASP A 38 25.78 -5.12 21.36
C ASP A 38 24.67 -6.14 21.03
N SER A 39 24.07 -6.07 19.84
CA SER A 39 23.20 -7.12 19.34
C SER A 39 24.01 -8.36 18.97
N GLY A 40 24.37 -9.15 19.97
CA GLY A 40 25.02 -10.44 19.78
C GLY A 40 24.09 -11.38 19.01
N TYR A 41 24.60 -11.98 17.93
CA TYR A 41 23.90 -13.09 17.28
C TYR A 41 23.88 -14.28 18.24
N VAL A 42 22.69 -14.64 18.73
CA VAL A 42 22.48 -15.87 19.49
C VAL A 42 22.18 -16.98 18.48
N PRO A 43 23.14 -17.87 18.18
CA PRO A 43 22.86 -18.99 17.30
C PRO A 43 21.77 -19.85 17.93
N PRO A 44 20.92 -20.50 17.11
CA PRO A 44 19.90 -21.39 17.64
C PRO A 44 20.56 -22.57 18.39
N ASP A 45 19.92 -23.04 19.45
CA ASP A 45 20.39 -24.19 20.25
C ASP A 45 20.49 -25.50 19.43
N ARG A 46 19.91 -25.51 18.23
CA ARG A 46 19.95 -26.62 17.27
C ARG A 46 19.92 -26.07 15.83
N PRO A 47 20.56 -26.77 14.88
CA PRO A 47 20.52 -26.35 13.48
C PRO A 47 19.11 -26.51 12.89
N TYR A 48 18.65 -25.50 12.15
CA TYR A 48 17.35 -25.55 11.46
C TYR A 48 17.44 -26.43 10.21
N GLY A 49 16.39 -27.21 9.97
CA GLY A 49 16.19 -27.95 8.70
C GLY A 49 17.13 -29.13 8.45
N VAL A 50 18.12 -29.40 9.32
CA VAL A 50 19.05 -30.53 9.14
C VAL A 50 18.36 -31.89 9.26
N GLU A 51 17.27 -31.95 10.01
CA GLU A 51 16.46 -33.16 10.19
C GLU A 51 15.28 -33.22 9.21
N ASP A 52 15.14 -32.25 8.30
CA ASP A 52 14.04 -32.18 7.35
C ASP A 52 14.20 -33.25 6.26
N ASN A 53 13.10 -33.89 5.86
CA ASN A 53 13.13 -34.80 4.72
C ASN A 53 13.55 -34.08 3.43
N ALA A 54 13.24 -32.78 3.33
CA ALA A 54 13.63 -31.92 2.22
C ALA A 54 15.15 -31.89 2.00
N VAL A 55 15.99 -32.06 3.04
CA VAL A 55 17.46 -32.06 2.86
C VAL A 55 18.02 -33.44 2.48
N THR A 56 17.16 -34.44 2.26
CA THR A 56 17.57 -35.80 1.89
C THR A 56 17.42 -36.04 0.38
N PRO A 57 18.26 -36.91 -0.23
CA PRO A 57 18.10 -37.28 -1.64
C PRO A 57 16.78 -38.01 -1.97
N ALA A 58 16.07 -38.48 -0.96
CA ALA A 58 14.75 -39.08 -1.11
C ALA A 58 13.67 -38.01 -1.16
N GLY A 59 13.66 -37.09 -0.20
CA GLY A 59 12.75 -35.95 -0.16
C GLY A 59 12.87 -35.05 -1.39
N GLU A 60 14.07 -34.80 -1.90
CA GLU A 60 14.27 -34.04 -3.15
C GLU A 60 13.56 -34.64 -4.37
N ARG A 61 13.40 -35.98 -4.41
CA ARG A 61 12.72 -36.66 -5.53
C ARG A 61 11.21 -36.73 -5.34
N GLU A 62 10.75 -36.87 -4.11
CA GLU A 62 9.34 -37.04 -3.77
C GLU A 62 8.64 -35.68 -3.65
N GLY A 63 9.37 -34.66 -3.21
CA GLY A 63 8.82 -33.37 -2.80
C GLY A 63 8.11 -33.47 -1.45
N GLU A 64 7.88 -32.32 -0.85
CA GLU A 64 7.07 -32.22 0.36
C GLU A 64 5.57 -32.18 0.01
N SER A 65 4.76 -32.92 0.76
CA SER A 65 3.31 -32.85 0.63
C SER A 65 2.74 -31.54 1.20
N LEU A 66 1.52 -31.18 0.80
CA LEU A 66 0.84 -30.00 1.35
C LEU A 66 0.62 -30.12 2.86
N ASP A 67 0.27 -31.31 3.35
CA ASP A 67 0.02 -31.56 4.77
C ASP A 67 1.28 -31.37 5.62
N GLU A 68 2.43 -31.82 5.12
CA GLU A 68 3.73 -31.61 5.78
C GLU A 68 4.10 -30.13 5.84
N ARG A 69 3.86 -29.37 4.76
CA ARG A 69 4.08 -27.92 4.72
C ARG A 69 3.19 -27.19 5.73
N LEU A 70 1.92 -27.56 5.81
CA LEU A 70 0.97 -26.99 6.76
C LEU A 70 1.34 -27.31 8.21
N ALA A 71 1.88 -28.51 8.48
CA ALA A 71 2.32 -28.88 9.83
C ALA A 71 3.53 -28.05 10.33
N LYS A 72 4.30 -27.44 9.43
CA LYS A 72 5.43 -26.56 9.74
C LYS A 72 5.04 -25.10 9.94
N GLU A 73 3.85 -24.69 9.48
CA GLU A 73 3.36 -23.33 9.69
C GLU A 73 3.11 -23.05 11.18
N LEU A 74 3.55 -21.87 11.62
CA LEU A 74 3.16 -21.32 12.92
C LEU A 74 1.95 -20.40 12.71
N PRO A 75 0.97 -20.41 13.62
CA PRO A 75 -0.12 -19.45 13.54
C PRO A 75 0.43 -18.03 13.68
N ASP A 76 -0.09 -17.12 12.87
CA ASP A 76 0.22 -15.70 13.01
C ASP A 76 -0.19 -15.22 14.41
N GLU A 77 0.70 -14.45 15.04
CA GLU A 77 0.34 -13.73 16.26
C GLU A 77 -0.78 -12.74 15.92
N PRO A 78 -1.88 -12.70 16.69
CA PRO A 78 -2.95 -11.76 16.43
C PRO A 78 -2.38 -10.33 16.52
N LEU A 79 -2.33 -9.64 15.38
CA LEU A 79 -1.94 -8.23 15.37
C LEU A 79 -2.85 -7.46 16.33
N ALA A 80 -2.25 -6.63 17.17
CA ALA A 80 -3.00 -5.68 17.97
C ALA A 80 -3.90 -4.89 17.02
N THR A 81 -5.21 -5.09 17.16
CA THR A 81 -6.17 -4.41 16.29
C THR A 81 -6.20 -2.97 16.72
N ASP A 82 -5.58 -2.09 15.94
CA ASP A 82 -5.78 -0.65 16.09
C ASP A 82 -7.21 -0.32 15.64
N PRO A 83 -8.12 0.06 16.54
CA PRO A 83 -9.49 0.38 16.19
C PRO A 83 -9.57 1.56 15.20
N GLY A 84 -8.56 2.44 15.16
CA GLY A 84 -8.49 3.59 14.26
C GLY A 84 -7.91 3.30 12.88
N ARG A 85 -7.35 2.11 12.63
CA ARG A 85 -6.75 1.75 11.34
C ARG A 85 -7.82 1.51 10.27
N SER A 86 -7.89 2.40 9.28
CA SER A 86 -8.66 2.26 8.04
C SER A 86 -8.17 1.08 7.20
N GLY A 87 -9.02 0.55 6.31
CA GLY A 87 -8.73 -0.57 5.43
C GLY A 87 -8.82 -1.94 6.07
N ARG A 88 -9.28 -2.05 7.34
CA ARG A 88 -9.52 -3.34 8.00
C ARG A 88 -10.88 -3.88 7.56
N LEU A 89 -10.88 -5.01 6.84
CA LEU A 89 -12.10 -5.73 6.48
C LEU A 89 -12.53 -6.67 7.61
N VAL A 90 -13.79 -6.59 8.03
CA VAL A 90 -14.44 -7.56 8.94
C VAL A 90 -15.57 -8.27 8.20
N SER A 91 -15.94 -9.47 8.65
CA SER A 91 -17.06 -10.20 8.07
C SER A 91 -18.33 -9.34 8.08
N ALA A 92 -19.00 -9.22 6.93
CA ALA A 92 -20.26 -8.49 6.83
C ALA A 92 -21.40 -9.19 7.61
N THR A 93 -21.24 -10.49 7.86
CA THR A 93 -22.19 -11.32 8.60
C THR A 93 -21.48 -12.07 9.73
N ASP A 94 -21.95 -11.89 10.96
CA ASP A 94 -21.67 -12.83 12.04
C ASP A 94 -22.72 -13.92 11.94
N SER A 95 -22.52 -14.89 11.04
CA SER A 95 -23.51 -15.95 10.85
C SER A 95 -23.44 -16.90 12.06
N PRO A 96 -24.48 -16.95 12.92
CA PRO A 96 -24.46 -17.81 14.11
C PRO A 96 -24.50 -19.31 13.76
N ALA A 97 -24.64 -19.64 12.47
CA ALA A 97 -24.75 -21.01 11.97
C ALA A 97 -23.39 -21.67 11.66
N GLY A 98 -22.29 -20.91 11.60
CA GLY A 98 -20.96 -21.47 11.31
C GLY A 98 -20.77 -22.04 9.91
N ASP A 99 -21.77 -21.93 9.03
CA ASP A 99 -21.64 -22.28 7.62
C ASP A 99 -20.81 -21.21 6.91
N PRO A 100 -19.81 -21.58 6.08
CA PRO A 100 -19.06 -20.62 5.31
C PRO A 100 -20.02 -19.97 4.32
N ALA A 101 -20.13 -18.63 4.37
CA ALA A 101 -20.84 -17.90 3.33
C ALA A 101 -20.22 -18.27 1.97
N THR A 102 -21.05 -18.70 1.02
CA THR A 102 -20.61 -19.00 -0.36
C THR A 102 -20.11 -17.75 -1.07
N ASP A 103 -20.55 -16.58 -0.60
CA ASP A 103 -20.05 -15.27 -0.99
C ASP A 103 -19.30 -14.66 0.20
N VAL A 104 -18.00 -14.42 0.04
CA VAL A 104 -17.16 -13.78 1.06
C VAL A 104 -17.45 -12.28 1.02
N GLU A 105 -18.44 -11.84 1.80
CA GLU A 105 -18.77 -10.42 1.96
C GLU A 105 -18.04 -9.84 3.18
N ALA A 106 -17.37 -8.70 2.99
CA ALA A 106 -16.64 -8.02 4.06
C ALA A 106 -16.93 -6.52 4.05
N VAL A 107 -16.92 -5.92 5.24
CA VAL A 107 -17.15 -4.48 5.47
C VAL A 107 -15.88 -3.86 6.02
N GLU A 108 -15.48 -2.71 5.49
CA GLU A 108 -14.39 -1.93 6.06
C GLU A 108 -14.81 -1.31 7.40
N VAL A 109 -13.91 -1.36 8.38
CA VAL A 109 -14.08 -0.73 9.69
C VAL A 109 -12.81 0.03 10.06
N GLY A 110 -12.96 1.23 10.62
CA GLY A 110 -11.86 2.13 10.95
C GLY A 110 -12.28 3.58 10.75
N ILE A 111 -11.34 4.52 10.78
CA ILE A 111 -11.60 5.88 10.32
C ILE A 111 -11.75 5.84 8.80
N ASP A 112 -12.94 6.17 8.29
CA ASP A 112 -13.19 6.18 6.86
C ASP A 112 -12.21 7.14 6.17
N GLY A 113 -11.59 6.69 5.08
CA GLY A 113 -10.74 7.51 4.22
C GLY A 113 -9.22 7.39 4.41
N GLY A 114 -8.71 6.44 5.19
CA GLY A 114 -7.25 6.25 5.31
C GLY A 114 -6.56 5.74 4.04
N ALA A 115 -7.33 5.19 3.09
CA ALA A 115 -6.89 4.86 1.73
C ALA A 115 -7.66 5.62 0.64
N ALA A 116 -8.57 6.52 1.02
CA ALA A 116 -9.30 7.34 0.08
C ALA A 116 -8.37 8.39 -0.55
N SER A 117 -8.66 8.81 -1.78
CA SER A 117 -8.01 9.99 -2.34
C SER A 117 -8.31 11.21 -1.45
N ALA A 118 -7.45 12.23 -1.50
CA ALA A 118 -7.64 13.43 -0.69
C ALA A 118 -9.01 14.11 -0.89
N GLU A 119 -9.65 13.91 -2.06
CA GLU A 119 -10.97 14.46 -2.38
C GLU A 119 -12.11 13.69 -1.70
N GLU A 120 -12.01 12.36 -1.65
CA GLU A 120 -13.00 11.48 -1.02
C GLU A 120 -12.93 11.59 0.52
N ALA A 121 -11.73 11.72 1.10
CA ALA A 121 -11.54 11.91 2.53
C ALA A 121 -12.06 13.25 3.07
N ALA A 122 -12.31 14.23 2.18
CA ALA A 122 -12.81 15.55 2.57
C ALA A 122 -14.34 15.61 2.73
N VAL A 123 -15.06 14.54 2.36
CA VAL A 123 -16.52 14.46 2.45
C VAL A 123 -16.92 13.76 3.76
N HIS A 124 -17.75 14.43 4.56
CA HIS A 124 -18.31 13.89 5.80
C HIS A 124 -19.81 14.14 5.87
N ASP A 125 -20.58 13.18 6.38
CA ASP A 125 -21.96 13.42 6.78
C ASP A 125 -21.97 14.37 7.99
N ALA A 126 -22.63 15.51 7.83
CA ALA A 126 -22.74 16.49 8.90
C ALA A 126 -23.96 16.18 9.78
N ASP A 127 -23.73 16.00 11.09
CA ASP A 127 -24.80 15.88 12.09
C ASP A 127 -25.62 17.18 12.26
N VAL A 128 -25.15 18.27 11.67
CA VAL A 128 -25.77 19.59 11.73
C VAL A 128 -26.15 20.00 10.31
N ALA A 129 -27.43 20.33 10.12
CA ALA A 129 -27.91 20.87 8.85
C ALA A 129 -27.14 22.16 8.52
N VAL A 130 -26.48 22.16 7.36
CA VAL A 130 -25.89 23.37 6.78
C VAL A 130 -27.01 24.13 6.08
N GLU A 131 -27.45 25.24 6.66
CA GLU A 131 -28.39 26.15 6.00
C GLU A 131 -27.65 26.85 4.85
N PRO A 132 -28.06 26.64 3.58
CA PRO A 132 -27.38 27.27 2.45
C PRO A 132 -27.62 28.78 2.49
N VAL A 133 -26.54 29.56 2.40
CA VAL A 133 -26.66 31.00 2.18
C VAL A 133 -27.08 31.19 0.72
N LEU A 134 -28.32 31.60 0.51
CA LEU A 134 -28.81 31.97 -0.82
C LEU A 134 -28.14 33.29 -1.21
N ASP A 135 -27.28 33.23 -2.21
CA ASP A 135 -26.72 34.42 -2.83
C ASP A 135 -27.76 35.01 -3.80
N GLU A 136 -28.32 36.16 -3.43
CA GLU A 136 -29.30 36.90 -4.23
C GLU A 136 -28.65 37.65 -5.42
N THR A 137 -27.34 37.48 -5.64
CA THR A 137 -26.71 38.01 -6.84
C THR A 137 -27.25 37.27 -8.08
N PRO A 138 -27.55 37.99 -9.17
CA PRO A 138 -28.00 37.35 -10.39
C PRO A 138 -26.90 36.41 -10.89
N THR A 139 -27.16 35.11 -10.82
CA THR A 139 -26.22 34.03 -11.12
C THR A 139 -25.82 33.95 -12.60
N GLY A 140 -26.41 34.79 -13.46
CA GLY A 140 -26.16 34.80 -14.89
C GLY A 140 -25.04 35.76 -15.26
N ASP A 141 -23.86 35.22 -15.60
CA ASP A 141 -22.87 35.97 -16.34
C ASP A 141 -23.40 36.19 -17.78
N PRO A 142 -23.56 37.45 -18.24
CA PRO A 142 -24.09 37.73 -19.57
C PRO A 142 -23.16 37.22 -20.69
N GLU A 143 -21.86 37.11 -20.44
CA GLU A 143 -20.88 36.57 -21.39
C GLU A 143 -21.07 35.06 -21.55
N VAL A 144 -21.25 34.33 -20.44
CA VAL A 144 -21.58 32.90 -20.45
C VAL A 144 -22.94 32.64 -21.08
N SER A 145 -23.92 33.50 -20.79
CA SER A 145 -25.28 33.38 -21.37
C SER A 145 -25.27 33.60 -22.88
N ALA A 146 -24.44 34.52 -23.39
CA ALA A 146 -24.27 34.76 -24.80
C ALA A 146 -23.55 33.59 -25.48
N GLN A 147 -22.48 33.07 -24.87
CA GLN A 147 -21.75 31.91 -25.36
C GLN A 147 -22.64 30.67 -25.45
N LEU A 148 -23.43 30.37 -24.42
CA LEU A 148 -24.37 29.26 -24.44
C LEU A 148 -25.49 29.41 -25.47
N ALA A 149 -25.90 30.64 -25.77
CA ALA A 149 -26.88 30.90 -26.83
C ALA A 149 -26.28 30.73 -28.23
N GLU A 150 -24.99 31.04 -28.41
CA GLU A 150 -24.24 30.78 -29.64
C GLU A 150 -24.01 29.28 -29.85
N ASP A 151 -23.67 28.55 -28.78
CA ASP A 151 -23.40 27.11 -28.82
C ASP A 151 -24.67 26.24 -28.83
N ALA A 152 -25.87 26.85 -28.71
CA ALA A 152 -27.14 26.12 -28.71
C ALA A 152 -27.36 25.30 -29.98
N ASP A 153 -26.86 25.77 -31.12
CA ASP A 153 -26.95 25.07 -32.41
C ASP A 153 -25.91 23.92 -32.54
N HIS A 154 -24.89 23.88 -31.68
CA HIS A 154 -23.86 22.83 -31.64
C HIS A 154 -24.25 21.63 -30.76
N ALA A 155 -25.28 21.75 -29.92
CA ALA A 155 -25.75 20.65 -29.08
C ALA A 155 -26.22 19.43 -29.90
N ASP A 156 -26.81 19.68 -31.07
CA ASP A 156 -27.27 18.64 -31.99
C ASP A 156 -26.11 17.95 -32.74
N GLU A 157 -24.95 18.60 -32.86
CA GLU A 157 -23.77 18.03 -33.52
C GLU A 157 -23.18 16.87 -32.70
N ALA A 158 -23.13 17.01 -31.37
CA ALA A 158 -22.69 15.94 -30.48
C ALA A 158 -23.61 14.71 -30.55
N ALA A 159 -24.92 14.93 -30.66
CA ALA A 159 -25.89 13.84 -30.83
C ALA A 159 -25.75 13.16 -32.20
N ALA A 160 -25.53 13.94 -33.27
CA ALA A 160 -25.33 13.41 -34.62
C ALA A 160 -24.03 12.61 -34.76
N ASP A 161 -22.96 13.00 -34.06
CA ASP A 161 -21.68 12.27 -34.06
C ASP A 161 -21.80 10.95 -33.28
N ALA A 162 -22.46 10.96 -32.12
CA ALA A 162 -22.76 9.76 -31.36
C ALA A 162 -23.60 8.75 -32.16
N GLU A 163 -24.60 9.22 -32.94
CA GLU A 163 -25.36 8.36 -33.85
C GLU A 163 -24.52 7.79 -35.00
N ARG A 164 -23.52 8.55 -35.47
CA ARG A 164 -22.63 8.10 -36.53
C ARG A 164 -21.70 7.00 -36.04
N ASP A 165 -21.14 7.17 -34.85
CA ASP A 165 -20.28 6.19 -34.19
C ASP A 165 -21.05 4.92 -33.84
N ALA A 166 -22.31 5.03 -33.41
CA ALA A 166 -23.16 3.86 -33.16
C ALA A 166 -23.53 3.06 -34.42
N ARG A 167 -23.34 3.64 -35.62
CA ARG A 167 -23.54 2.97 -36.92
C ARG A 167 -22.23 2.50 -37.57
N SER A 168 -21.07 2.80 -36.98
CA SER A 168 -19.74 2.31 -37.40
C SER A 168 -19.48 0.89 -36.90
#